data_AF-A0A535JCI5-F1
#
_entry.id   AF-A0A535JCI5-F1
#
_cell.length_a   1.000
_cell.length_b   1.000
_cell.length_c   1.000
_cell.angle_alpha   90.00
_cell.angle_beta   90.00
_cell.angle_gamma   90.00
#
_symmetry.space_group_name_H-M   'P 1'
#
loop_
_entity.id
_entity.type
_entity.pdbx_description
1 polymer ?
#
loop_
_entity_poly.entity_id
_entity_poly.type
_entity_poly.pdbx_seq_one_letter_code
_entity_poly.pdbx_strand_id
1 'polypeptide(L)'
;MIRQLARLTRHLPAAGRRAVALSVYADDEDHGLSARDRGFEGVACVDDAARAVVLLLDLFRDTGDRRLGEWATGLIDFLLYMQRKDGRFHNFICDWDGSINTDGPTSYAGGTFWQARAVRALAKAHLVLRDPRVAAPLARGFAFATENPAPPDVRTIQVL
;
A
#
# COMPACT_ATOMS: atom_id res chain seq x y z
N MET A 1 -12.15 1.83 -15.65
CA MET A 1 -11.26 2.22 -14.53
C MET A 1 -10.94 1.03 -13.60
N ILE A 2 -11.90 0.42 -12.88
CA ILE A 2 -11.65 -0.77 -12.03
C ILE A 2 -10.97 -1.94 -12.76
N ARG A 3 -11.39 -2.21 -14.01
CA ARG A 3 -10.77 -3.26 -14.83
C ARG A 3 -9.28 -3.03 -15.08
N GLN A 4 -8.83 -1.76 -15.13
CA GLN A 4 -7.41 -1.45 -15.31
C GLN A 4 -6.62 -1.71 -14.02
N LEU A 5 -7.17 -1.35 -12.85
CA LEU A 5 -6.57 -1.73 -11.57
C LEU A 5 -6.43 -3.25 -11.44
N ALA A 6 -7.40 -4.01 -11.94
CA ALA A 6 -7.35 -5.46 -11.90
C ALA A 6 -6.22 -6.02 -12.77
N ARG A 7 -5.97 -5.44 -13.95
CA ARG A 7 -4.86 -5.85 -14.82
C ARG A 7 -3.48 -5.51 -14.23
N LEU A 8 -3.38 -4.40 -13.49
CA LEU A 8 -2.16 -4.01 -12.77
C LEU A 8 -1.92 -4.84 -11.50
N THR A 9 -2.90 -5.59 -11.02
CA THR A 9 -2.78 -6.36 -9.77
C THR A 9 -1.99 -7.64 -10.02
N ARG A 10 -0.92 -7.83 -9.27
CA ARG A 10 -0.11 -9.05 -9.34
C ARG A 10 0.07 -9.67 -7.97
N HIS A 11 0.20 -11.00 -7.96
CA HIS A 11 0.51 -11.74 -6.75
C HIS A 11 1.91 -11.42 -6.23
N LEU A 12 2.04 -11.36 -4.90
CA LEU A 12 3.30 -11.15 -4.21
C LEU A 12 3.51 -12.24 -3.15
N PRO A 13 4.04 -13.42 -3.53
CA PRO A 13 4.13 -14.56 -2.63
C PRO A 13 4.93 -14.29 -1.34
N ALA A 14 5.95 -13.43 -1.40
CA ALA A 14 6.77 -13.04 -0.25
C ALA A 14 5.96 -12.33 0.86
N ALA A 15 4.87 -11.65 0.51
CA ALA A 15 3.97 -10.99 1.46
C ALA A 15 2.84 -11.91 1.96
N GLY A 16 2.73 -13.13 1.44
CA GLY A 16 1.76 -14.14 1.85
C GLY A 16 0.94 -14.69 0.69
N ARG A 17 0.24 -15.81 0.94
CA ARG A 17 -0.45 -16.60 -0.09
C ARG A 17 -1.50 -15.83 -0.92
N ARG A 18 -2.13 -14.82 -0.32
CA ARG A 18 -3.18 -14.00 -0.97
C ARG A 18 -2.72 -12.58 -1.24
N ALA A 19 -1.46 -12.27 -0.92
CA ALA A 19 -0.95 -10.92 -1.04
C ALA A 19 -0.86 -10.55 -2.51
N VAL A 20 -1.29 -9.32 -2.79
CA VAL A 20 -1.19 -8.71 -4.12
C VAL A 20 -0.69 -7.28 -3.97
N ALA A 21 -0.08 -6.76 -5.02
CA ALA A 21 0.27 -5.34 -5.14
C ALA A 21 -0.06 -4.85 -6.55
N LEU A 22 -0.14 -3.53 -6.72
CA LEU A 22 -0.38 -2.89 -8.01
C LEU A 22 0.95 -2.55 -8.67
N SER A 23 1.10 -2.91 -9.95
CA SER A 23 2.22 -2.45 -10.76
C SER A 23 2.16 -0.93 -10.91
N VAL A 24 3.25 -0.23 -10.59
CA VAL A 24 3.34 1.23 -10.74
C VAL A 24 3.27 1.62 -12.22
N TYR A 25 3.95 0.85 -13.06
CA TYR A 25 4.01 1.04 -14.50
C TYR A 25 3.61 -0.24 -15.22
N ALA A 26 3.04 -0.09 -16.40
CA ALA A 26 2.88 -1.17 -17.35
C ALA A 26 3.10 -0.66 -18.78
N ASP A 27 3.57 -1.52 -19.67
CA ASP A 27 3.63 -1.22 -21.10
C ASP A 27 2.24 -1.32 -21.76
N ASP A 28 2.17 -1.08 -23.07
CA ASP A 28 0.92 -1.14 -23.85
C ASP A 28 0.30 -2.56 -23.88
N GLU A 29 1.06 -3.58 -23.46
CA GLU A 29 0.62 -4.97 -23.34
C GLU A 29 0.31 -5.38 -21.89
N ASP A 30 0.32 -4.41 -20.96
CA ASP A 30 0.12 -4.56 -19.52
C ASP A 30 1.22 -5.35 -18.78
N HIS A 31 2.41 -5.51 -19.38
CA HIS A 31 3.55 -6.05 -18.65
C HIS A 31 4.06 -5.04 -17.64
N GLY A 32 4.19 -5.47 -16.38
CA GLY A 32 4.69 -4.62 -15.31
C GLY A 32 6.12 -4.16 -15.59
N LEU A 33 6.33 -2.86 -15.65
CA LEU A 33 7.65 -2.25 -15.85
C LEU A 33 8.22 -1.83 -14.50
N SER A 34 9.49 -2.17 -14.25
CA SER A 34 10.25 -1.48 -13.19
C SER A 34 10.76 -0.16 -13.75
N ALA A 35 10.78 0.91 -12.95
CA ALA A 35 11.38 2.19 -13.32
C ALA A 35 12.92 2.15 -13.51
N ARG A 36 13.51 1.01 -13.89
CA ARG A 36 14.95 0.85 -14.16
C ARG A 36 15.44 1.78 -15.27
N ASP A 37 14.56 2.25 -16.15
CA ASP A 37 14.90 3.22 -17.20
C ASP A 37 14.82 4.70 -16.76
N ARG A 38 14.33 4.99 -15.53
CA ARG A 38 14.14 6.37 -15.01
C ARG A 38 14.61 6.61 -13.56
N GLY A 39 14.88 5.58 -12.77
CA GLY A 39 15.51 5.64 -11.45
C GLY A 39 14.61 5.27 -10.26
N PHE A 40 15.16 4.40 -9.40
CA PHE A 40 14.94 4.24 -7.96
C PHE A 40 13.58 3.84 -7.37
N GLU A 41 12.45 3.88 -8.09
CA GLU A 41 11.13 3.64 -7.48
C GLU A 41 10.90 2.13 -7.22
N GLY A 42 10.68 1.30 -8.24
CA GLY A 42 10.44 -0.14 -8.05
C GLY A 42 9.36 -0.65 -9.00
N VAL A 43 8.73 -1.78 -8.68
CA VAL A 43 7.60 -2.34 -9.45
C VAL A 43 6.24 -2.12 -8.81
N ALA A 44 6.16 -1.99 -7.47
CA ALA A 44 4.93 -1.75 -6.72
C ALA A 44 5.20 -0.92 -5.46
N CYS A 45 4.20 -0.18 -4.97
CA CYS A 45 4.40 0.71 -3.83
C CYS A 45 3.23 0.79 -2.83
N VAL A 46 3.56 1.17 -1.60
CA VAL A 46 2.61 1.37 -0.48
C VAL A 46 1.62 2.48 -0.80
N ASP A 47 2.06 3.54 -1.46
CA ASP A 47 1.20 4.66 -1.86
C ASP A 47 0.00 4.20 -2.71
N ASP A 48 0.28 3.50 -3.82
CA ASP A 48 -0.76 3.03 -4.74
C ASP A 48 -1.65 1.96 -4.09
N ALA A 49 -1.05 1.01 -3.37
CA ALA A 49 -1.79 -0.03 -2.66
C ALA A 49 -2.74 0.56 -1.61
N ALA A 50 -2.28 1.53 -0.83
CA ALA A 50 -3.10 2.18 0.20
C ALA A 50 -4.29 2.92 -0.40
N ARG A 51 -4.09 3.64 -1.52
CA ARG A 51 -5.18 4.32 -2.23
C ARG A 51 -6.21 3.34 -2.80
N ALA A 52 -5.73 2.23 -3.34
CA ALA A 52 -6.61 1.17 -3.85
C ALA A 52 -7.39 0.47 -2.73
N VAL A 53 -6.79 0.20 -1.57
CA VAL A 53 -7.51 -0.33 -0.40
C VAL A 53 -8.68 0.57 -0.01
N VAL A 54 -8.47 1.88 0.08
CA VAL A 54 -9.56 2.82 0.44
C VAL A 54 -10.69 2.74 -0.58
N LEU A 55 -10.38 2.84 -1.88
CA LEU A 55 -11.37 2.75 -2.96
C LEU A 55 -12.15 1.42 -2.92
N LEU A 56 -11.43 0.29 -2.82
CA LEU A 56 -12.04 -1.03 -2.84
C LEU A 56 -12.93 -1.26 -1.62
N LEU A 57 -12.55 -0.75 -0.44
CA LEU A 57 -13.36 -0.86 0.76
C LEU A 57 -14.58 0.06 0.76
N ASP A 58 -14.49 1.25 0.14
CA ASP A 58 -15.66 2.10 -0.09
C ASP A 58 -16.66 1.39 -1.00
N LEU A 59 -16.19 0.86 -2.14
CA LEU A 59 -17.05 0.12 -3.07
C LEU A 59 -17.60 -1.17 -2.47
N PHE A 60 -16.80 -1.90 -1.70
CA PHE A 60 -17.25 -3.11 -0.99
C PHE A 60 -18.37 -2.77 -0.02
N ARG A 61 -18.22 -1.72 0.79
CA ARG A 61 -19.25 -1.29 1.73
C ARG A 61 -20.54 -0.90 1.01
N ASP A 62 -20.44 -0.20 -0.11
CA ASP A 62 -21.59 0.34 -0.82
C ASP A 62 -22.31 -0.71 -1.69
N THR A 63 -21.60 -1.73 -2.17
CA THR A 63 -22.15 -2.75 -3.08
C THR A 63 -22.34 -4.14 -2.47
N GLY A 64 -21.64 -4.45 -1.38
CA GLY A 64 -21.56 -5.79 -0.81
C GLY A 64 -20.77 -6.81 -1.66
N ASP A 65 -20.13 -6.41 -2.77
CA ASP A 65 -19.38 -7.35 -3.62
C ASP A 65 -18.11 -7.84 -2.92
N ARG A 66 -18.18 -9.09 -2.44
CA ARG A 66 -17.11 -9.75 -1.67
C ARG A 66 -15.76 -9.78 -2.38
N ARG A 67 -15.74 -9.78 -3.72
CA ARG A 67 -14.48 -9.78 -4.49
C ARG A 67 -13.67 -8.51 -4.24
N LEU A 68 -14.33 -7.39 -4.00
CA LEU A 68 -13.67 -6.12 -3.66
C LEU A 68 -13.03 -6.19 -2.27
N GLY A 69 -13.72 -6.79 -1.29
CA GLY A 69 -13.19 -7.02 0.05
C GLY A 69 -12.01 -7.99 0.06
N GLU A 70 -12.07 -9.06 -0.73
CA GLU A 70 -10.98 -10.03 -0.90
C GLU A 70 -9.74 -9.40 -1.56
N TRP A 71 -9.95 -8.57 -2.60
CA TRP A 71 -8.88 -7.83 -3.25
C TRP A 71 -8.25 -6.81 -2.30
N ALA A 72 -9.06 -6.04 -1.57
CA ALA A 72 -8.56 -5.13 -0.54
C ALA A 72 -7.75 -5.88 0.53
N THR A 73 -8.19 -7.08 0.93
CA THR A 73 -7.48 -7.92 1.89
C THR A 73 -6.09 -8.34 1.38
N GLY A 74 -5.96 -8.70 0.10
CA GLY A 74 -4.66 -9.01 -0.49
C GLY A 74 -3.71 -7.81 -0.56
N LEU A 75 -4.23 -6.61 -0.83
CA LEU A 75 -3.44 -5.37 -0.77
C LEU A 75 -3.05 -5.00 0.67
N ILE A 76 -3.92 -5.28 1.65
CA ILE A 76 -3.59 -5.11 3.07
C ILE A 76 -2.44 -6.03 3.47
N ASP A 77 -2.41 -7.29 3.00
CA ASP A 77 -1.29 -8.20 3.26
C ASP A 77 0.04 -7.59 2.74
N PHE A 78 0.03 -6.92 1.58
CA PHE A 78 1.20 -6.16 1.09
C PHE A 78 1.55 -4.96 1.97
N LEU A 79 0.57 -4.15 2.41
CA LEU A 79 0.85 -3.02 3.32
C LEU A 79 1.50 -3.50 4.64
N LEU A 80 1.00 -4.61 5.19
CA LEU A 80 1.55 -5.20 6.42
C LEU A 80 2.96 -5.73 6.20
N TYR A 81 3.26 -6.33 5.05
CA TYR A 81 4.59 -6.77 4.66
C TYR A 81 5.61 -5.62 4.61
N MET A 82 5.17 -4.45 4.12
CA MET A 82 6.01 -3.26 4.00
C MET A 82 6.21 -2.49 5.32
N GLN A 83 5.47 -2.85 6.38
CA GLN A 83 5.57 -2.21 7.69
C GLN A 83 6.70 -2.80 8.54
N ARG A 84 7.53 -1.94 9.10
CA ARG A 84 8.50 -2.29 10.14
C ARG A 84 7.83 -2.47 11.50
N LYS A 85 8.53 -3.17 12.39
CA LYS A 85 8.12 -3.36 13.79
C LYS A 85 7.97 -2.04 14.57
N ASP A 86 8.65 -0.98 14.14
CA ASP A 86 8.57 0.36 14.74
C ASP A 86 7.44 1.24 14.14
N GLY A 87 6.58 0.67 13.28
CA GLY A 87 5.41 1.37 12.72
C GLY A 87 5.67 2.11 11.41
N ARG A 88 6.94 2.27 11.00
CA ARG A 88 7.30 2.91 9.73
C ARG A 88 7.04 1.98 8.54
N PHE A 89 6.65 2.55 7.40
CA PHE A 89 6.52 1.82 6.15
C PHE A 89 7.67 2.14 5.19
N HIS A 90 8.26 1.10 4.61
CA HIS A 90 8.96 1.23 3.31
C HIS A 90 7.94 1.52 2.22
N ASN A 91 8.35 2.16 1.13
CA ASN A 91 7.39 2.49 0.07
C ASN A 91 7.37 1.44 -1.05
N PHE A 92 8.51 1.07 -1.62
CA PHE A 92 8.56 0.26 -2.84
C PHE A 92 9.20 -1.12 -2.66
N ILE A 93 8.81 -2.04 -3.53
CA ILE A 93 9.57 -3.28 -3.82
C ILE A 93 10.30 -3.14 -5.16
N CYS A 94 11.53 -3.66 -5.24
CA CYS A 94 12.38 -3.63 -6.44
C CYS A 94 11.84 -4.51 -7.57
N ASP A 95 11.21 -5.63 -7.22
CA ASP A 95 10.78 -6.71 -8.12
C ASP A 95 9.60 -7.48 -7.51
N TRP A 96 9.03 -8.38 -8.31
CA TRP A 96 7.87 -9.21 -7.91
C TRP A 96 8.25 -10.43 -7.07
N ASP A 97 9.54 -10.66 -6.83
CA ASP A 97 10.00 -11.58 -5.77
C ASP A 97 9.84 -10.95 -4.39
N GLY A 98 9.57 -9.65 -4.33
CA GLY A 98 9.21 -8.91 -3.13
C GLY A 98 10.38 -8.24 -2.42
N SER A 99 11.53 -8.12 -3.10
CA SER A 99 12.69 -7.44 -2.55
C SER A 99 12.34 -6.00 -2.16
N ILE A 100 12.30 -5.68 -0.85
CA ILE A 100 11.99 -4.33 -0.38
C ILE A 100 13.11 -3.37 -0.78
N ASN A 101 12.75 -2.26 -1.40
CA ASN A 101 13.69 -1.21 -1.76
C ASN A 101 14.02 -0.37 -0.51
N THR A 102 15.20 -0.57 0.07
CA THR A 102 15.66 0.15 1.27
C THR A 102 16.45 1.42 0.95
N ASP A 103 16.96 1.54 -0.28
CA ASP A 103 17.98 2.52 -0.64
C ASP A 103 17.41 3.66 -1.50
N GLY A 104 16.21 3.47 -2.06
CA GLY A 104 15.52 4.47 -2.87
C GLY A 104 15.17 5.74 -2.06
N PRO A 105 15.34 6.94 -2.63
CA PRO A 105 15.10 8.21 -1.94
C PRO A 105 13.62 8.44 -1.60
N THR A 106 12.71 7.67 -2.18
CA THR A 106 11.27 7.67 -1.89
C THR A 106 10.79 6.33 -1.33
N SER A 107 11.71 5.45 -0.90
CA SER A 107 11.43 4.10 -0.39
C SER A 107 11.96 3.79 1.00
N TYR A 108 12.81 4.66 1.56
CA TYR A 108 13.26 4.55 2.94
C TYR A 108 12.08 4.47 3.92
N ALA A 109 12.29 3.86 5.08
CA ALA A 109 11.25 3.73 6.08
C ALA A 109 11.01 5.03 6.86
N GLY A 110 9.75 5.48 6.91
CA GLY A 110 9.33 6.63 7.70
C GLY A 110 9.16 7.92 6.91
N GLY A 111 8.71 7.82 5.67
CA GLY A 111 8.46 9.01 4.85
C GLY A 111 7.12 9.69 5.08
N THR A 112 6.97 10.82 4.41
CA THR A 112 5.88 11.78 4.57
C THR A 112 4.52 11.21 4.19
N PHE A 113 4.23 11.11 2.90
CA PHE A 113 2.86 10.91 2.43
C PHE A 113 2.44 9.43 2.33
N TRP A 114 3.36 8.49 2.09
CA TRP A 114 3.00 7.07 1.97
C TRP A 114 2.73 6.43 3.33
N GLN A 115 3.46 6.82 4.38
CA GLN A 115 3.20 6.44 5.77
C GLN A 115 1.76 6.78 6.15
N ALA A 116 1.39 8.03 5.90
CA ALA A 116 0.07 8.58 6.12
C ALA A 116 -1.04 7.82 5.38
N ARG A 117 -0.85 7.57 4.08
CA ARG A 117 -1.80 6.80 3.27
C ARG A 117 -1.95 5.37 3.78
N ALA A 118 -0.85 4.72 4.17
CA ALA A 118 -0.89 3.39 4.77
C ALA A 118 -1.71 3.38 6.07
N VAL A 119 -1.47 4.35 6.97
CA VAL A 119 -2.25 4.50 8.22
C VAL A 119 -3.73 4.70 7.91
N ARG A 120 -4.08 5.57 6.95
CA ARG A 120 -5.47 5.79 6.51
C ARG A 120 -6.11 4.51 5.95
N ALA A 121 -5.38 3.75 5.13
CA ALA A 121 -5.85 2.48 4.58
C ALA A 121 -6.10 1.44 5.68
N LEU A 122 -5.18 1.31 6.65
CA LEU A 122 -5.34 0.43 7.80
C LEU A 122 -6.51 0.88 8.70
N ALA A 123 -6.71 2.17 8.91
CA ALA A 123 -7.87 2.69 9.64
C ALA A 123 -9.18 2.32 8.94
N LYS A 124 -9.25 2.50 7.61
CA LYS A 124 -10.41 2.10 6.81
C LYS A 124 -10.66 0.59 6.90
N ALA A 125 -9.62 -0.22 6.79
CA ALA A 125 -9.71 -1.68 6.91
C ALA A 125 -10.19 -2.11 8.30
N HIS A 126 -9.68 -1.48 9.36
CA HIS A 126 -10.12 -1.74 10.74
C HIS A 126 -11.62 -1.47 10.93
N LEU A 127 -12.15 -0.40 10.31
CA LEU A 127 -13.56 -0.03 10.41
C LEU A 127 -14.48 -0.91 9.55
N VAL A 128 -14.07 -1.22 8.31
CA VAL A 128 -14.92 -1.93 7.34
C VAL A 128 -14.83 -3.45 7.48
N LEU A 129 -13.62 -4.00 7.59
CA LEU A 129 -13.39 -5.45 7.60
C LEU A 129 -13.36 -6.05 9.01
N ARG A 130 -13.12 -5.22 10.04
CA ARG A 130 -12.89 -5.67 11.43
C ARG A 130 -11.78 -6.74 11.54
N ASP A 131 -10.78 -6.65 10.66
CA ASP A 131 -9.68 -7.62 10.63
C ASP A 131 -8.77 -7.45 11.87
N PRO A 132 -8.64 -8.47 12.74
CA PRO A 132 -7.83 -8.39 13.95
C PRO A 132 -6.34 -8.19 13.64
N ARG A 133 -5.87 -8.56 12.44
CA ARG A 133 -4.48 -8.40 12.02
C ARG A 133 -4.09 -6.93 11.84
N VAL A 134 -5.06 -6.04 11.68
CA VAL A 134 -4.84 -4.62 11.34
C VAL A 134 -4.69 -3.72 12.56
N ALA A 135 -5.31 -4.06 13.70
CA ALA A 135 -5.39 -3.16 14.85
C ALA A 135 -4.01 -2.75 15.42
N ALA A 136 -3.12 -3.73 15.66
CA ALA A 136 -1.79 -3.44 16.17
C ALA A 136 -0.89 -2.71 15.14
N PRO A 137 -0.82 -3.13 13.86
CA PRO A 137 -0.17 -2.36 12.80
C PRO A 137 -0.66 -0.90 12.68
N LEU A 138 -1.97 -0.69 12.75
CA LEU A 138 -2.58 0.64 12.73
C LEU A 138 -2.08 1.49 13.90
N ALA A 139 -2.12 0.95 15.12
CA ALA A 139 -1.68 1.66 16.31
C ALA A 139 -0.21 2.10 16.22
N ARG A 140 0.68 1.22 15.75
CA ARG A 140 2.10 1.56 15.56
C ARG A 140 2.32 2.63 14.48
N GLY A 141 1.64 2.49 13.35
CA GLY A 141 1.76 3.46 12.25
C GLY A 141 1.22 4.84 12.63
N PHE A 142 0.13 4.88 13.39
CA PHE A 142 -0.47 6.10 13.92
C PHE A 142 0.43 6.77 14.96
N ALA A 143 0.98 6.02 15.92
CA ALA A 143 1.91 6.55 16.92
C ALA A 143 3.12 7.24 16.25
N PHE A 144 3.74 6.59 15.26
CA PHE A 144 4.83 7.19 14.50
C PHE A 144 4.40 8.50 13.80
N ALA A 145 3.23 8.50 13.14
CA ALA A 145 2.73 9.68 12.44
C ALA A 145 2.42 10.86 13.37
N THR A 146 1.96 10.59 14.60
CA THR A 146 1.70 11.63 15.60
C THR A 146 2.96 12.21 16.23
N GLU A 147 4.03 11.42 16.34
CA GLU A 147 5.30 11.84 16.91
C GLU A 147 6.21 12.55 15.89
N ASN A 148 5.93 12.40 14.59
CA ASN A 148 6.77 12.88 13.49
C ASN A 148 5.94 13.72 12.51
N PRO A 149 5.85 15.06 12.73
CA PRO A 149 5.02 15.91 11.88
C PRO A 149 5.52 15.93 10.44
N ALA A 150 4.58 15.81 9.49
CA ALA A 150 4.86 15.99 8.07
C ALA A 150 5.14 17.48 7.75
N PRO A 151 5.93 17.78 6.70
CA PRO A 151 6.06 19.14 6.19
C PRO A 151 4.69 19.77 5.92
N PRO A 152 4.49 21.08 6.11
CA PRO A 152 3.22 21.74 5.84
C PRO A 152 2.96 21.89 4.33
N ASP A 153 2.64 20.78 3.66
CA ASP A 153 2.27 20.74 2.26
C ASP A 153 0.95 19.99 2.04
N VAL A 154 0.36 20.10 0.84
CA VAL A 154 -0.96 19.53 0.52
C VAL A 154 -1.06 18.03 0.79
N ARG A 155 0.06 17.30 0.77
CA ARG A 155 0.11 15.87 1.05
C ARG A 155 -0.19 15.57 2.52
N THR A 156 -0.10 16.55 3.42
CA THR A 156 -0.45 16.45 4.84
C THR A 156 -1.94 16.23 5.09
N ILE A 157 -2.81 16.62 4.15
CA ILE A 157 -4.25 16.31 4.20
C ILE A 157 -4.48 14.79 4.27
N GLN A 158 -3.53 13.99 3.78
CA GLN A 158 -3.66 12.54 3.77
C GLN A 158 -3.03 11.86 4.99
N VAL A 159 -2.40 12.63 5.88
CA VAL A 159 -1.74 12.20 7.13
C VAL A 159 -2.73 12.09 8.30
N LEU A 160 -3.92 12.70 8.19
CA LEU A 160 -4.95 12.74 9.23
C LEU A 160 -6.25 12.09 8.76
#